data_AF-A0A0C5EN65-F1
#
_entry.id   AF-A0A0C5EN65-F1
#
_cell.length_a   1.000
_cell.length_b   1.000
_cell.length_c   1.000
_cell.angle_alpha   90.00
_cell.angle_beta   90.00
_cell.angle_gamma   90.00
#
_symmetry.space_group_name_H-M   'P 1'
#
loop_
_entity.id
_entity.type
_entity.pdbx_description
1 polymer ?
#
loop_
_entity_poly.entity_id
_entity_poly.type
_entity_poly.pdbx_seq_one_letter_code
_entity_poly.pdbx_strand_id
1 'polypeptide(L)'
;MNEQNTKEFYSAEQAAQHAAEWCKRNPAWRRICDIPDSSVFYKTYDEIPKRERGYWEKNGGEECWREFGIAESKVPTGFISGKGEFFDHVLKVPLHHNMMMVFRVGRSWKP
;
A
#
# COMPACT_ATOMS: atom_id res chain seq x y z
N MET A 1 27.66 10.94 20.72
CA MET A 1 27.11 10.51 19.42
C MET A 1 26.41 11.69 18.81
N ASN A 2 26.92 12.23 17.71
CA ASN A 2 26.29 13.33 16.99
C ASN A 2 25.15 12.75 16.15
N GLU A 3 23.93 12.69 16.70
CA GLU A 3 22.74 12.59 15.85
C GLU A 3 22.48 13.97 15.26
N GLN A 4 23.22 14.30 14.20
CA GLN A 4 22.73 15.26 13.22
C GLN A 4 21.54 14.60 12.53
N ASN A 5 20.38 14.70 13.18
CA ASN A 5 19.08 14.34 12.64
C ASN A 5 18.71 15.43 11.62
N THR A 6 19.44 15.52 10.52
CA THR A 6 18.98 16.27 9.35
C THR A 6 17.67 15.61 8.95
N LYS A 7 16.55 16.26 9.27
CA LYS A 7 15.23 15.85 8.81
C LYS A 7 15.28 15.84 7.28
N GLU A 8 15.53 14.68 6.69
CA GLU A 8 15.46 14.50 5.25
C GLU A 8 13.99 14.75 4.86
N PHE A 9 13.76 15.79 4.06
CA PHE A 9 12.43 16.12 3.57
C PHE A 9 12.40 15.84 2.07
N TYR A 10 11.38 15.09 1.65
CA TYR A 10 11.12 14.76 0.27
C TYR A 10 9.70 15.19 -0.07
N SER A 11 9.50 15.90 -1.18
CA SER A 11 8.15 16.24 -1.63
C SER A 11 7.38 14.99 -2.09
N ALA A 12 6.06 15.14 -2.26
CA ALA A 12 5.23 14.07 -2.79
C ALA A 12 5.66 13.67 -4.23
N GLU A 13 6.05 14.65 -5.04
CA GLU A 13 6.54 14.45 -6.40
C GLU A 13 7.87 13.68 -6.40
N GLN A 14 8.79 14.02 -5.50
CA GLN A 14 10.06 13.28 -5.34
C GLN A 14 9.80 11.83 -4.93
N ALA A 15 8.93 11.60 -3.94
CA ALA A 15 8.54 10.25 -3.53
C ALA A 15 7.91 9.46 -4.68
N ALA A 16 7.02 10.08 -5.45
CA ALA A 16 6.39 9.46 -6.61
C ALA A 16 7.41 9.10 -7.69
N GLN A 17 8.36 9.98 -7.98
CA GLN A 17 9.43 9.76 -8.96
C GLN A 17 10.38 8.64 -8.52
N HIS A 18 10.86 8.67 -7.28
CA HIS A 18 11.73 7.62 -6.75
C HIS A 18 11.02 6.26 -6.71
N ALA A 19 9.72 6.23 -6.41
CA ALA A 19 8.92 5.02 -6.51
C ALA A 19 8.84 4.50 -7.95
N ALA A 20 8.72 5.38 -8.95
CA ALA A 20 8.70 4.97 -10.36
C ALA A 20 10.04 4.33 -10.76
N GLU A 21 11.14 4.94 -10.36
CA GLU A 21 12.50 4.44 -10.59
C GLU A 21 12.77 3.12 -9.86
N TRP A 22 12.24 2.96 -8.65
CA TRP A 22 12.28 1.69 -7.94
C TRP A 22 11.48 0.61 -8.65
N CYS A 23 10.25 0.89 -9.12
CA CYS A 23 9.42 -0.04 -9.87
C CYS A 23 10.04 -0.46 -11.22
N LYS A 24 10.76 0.44 -11.91
CA LYS A 24 11.53 0.09 -13.13
C LYS A 24 12.55 -1.02 -12.87
N ARG A 25 13.20 -0.99 -11.69
CA ARG A 25 14.16 -2.01 -11.24
C ARG A 25 13.48 -3.26 -10.67
N ASN A 26 12.21 -3.14 -10.27
CA ASN A 26 11.42 -4.18 -9.63
C ASN A 26 10.13 -4.46 -10.44
N PRO A 27 10.23 -5.08 -11.63
CA PRO A 27 9.16 -5.09 -12.63
C PRO A 27 7.90 -5.86 -12.22
N ALA A 28 7.94 -6.64 -11.14
CA ALA A 28 6.76 -7.31 -10.58
C ALA A 28 5.89 -6.40 -9.68
N TRP A 29 6.37 -5.18 -9.42
CA TRP A 29 5.71 -4.21 -8.56
C TRP A 29 5.21 -3.01 -9.36
N ARG A 30 4.10 -2.43 -8.92
CA ARG A 30 3.49 -1.22 -9.49
C ARG A 30 3.13 -0.26 -8.39
N ARG A 31 3.27 1.05 -8.64
CA ARG A 31 2.77 2.09 -7.74
C ARG A 31 1.25 2.10 -7.77
N ILE A 32 0.63 2.49 -6.66
CA ILE A 32 -0.84 2.65 -6.60
C ILE A 32 -1.36 3.59 -7.70
N CYS A 33 -0.61 4.65 -8.03
CA CYS A 33 -0.97 5.59 -9.08
C CYS A 33 -0.90 5.03 -10.52
N ASP A 34 -0.21 3.90 -10.73
CA ASP A 34 -0.10 3.24 -12.04
C ASP A 34 -1.17 2.13 -12.22
N ILE A 35 -2.04 1.96 -11.23
CA ILE A 35 -3.08 0.93 -11.20
C ILE A 35 -4.44 1.62 -11.44
N PRO A 36 -5.15 1.32 -12.55
CA PRO A 36 -6.42 1.98 -12.86
C PRO A 36 -7.49 1.80 -11.79
N ASP A 37 -7.60 0.57 -11.27
CA ASP A 37 -8.47 0.23 -10.16
C ASP A 37 -7.73 -0.69 -9.19
N SER A 38 -7.34 -0.14 -8.03
CA SER A 38 -6.66 -0.91 -6.99
C SER A 38 -7.63 -1.75 -6.15
N SER A 39 -8.95 -1.51 -6.24
CA SER A 39 -9.97 -2.23 -5.46
C SER A 39 -9.93 -3.74 -5.73
N VAL A 40 -9.56 -4.13 -6.95
CA VAL A 40 -9.40 -5.54 -7.37
C VAL A 40 -8.37 -6.31 -6.54
N PHE A 41 -7.41 -5.59 -5.93
CA PHE A 41 -6.38 -6.17 -5.08
C PHE A 41 -6.76 -6.26 -3.61
N TYR A 42 -7.98 -5.88 -3.23
CA TYR A 42 -8.47 -6.02 -1.87
C TYR A 42 -9.54 -7.10 -1.79
N LYS A 43 -9.59 -7.82 -0.67
CA LYS A 43 -10.63 -8.81 -0.39
C LYS A 43 -11.99 -8.11 -0.38
N THR A 44 -12.99 -8.76 -0.97
CA THR A 44 -14.39 -8.39 -0.84
C THR A 44 -14.97 -8.94 0.47
N TYR A 45 -16.19 -8.50 0.80
CA TYR A 45 -16.93 -9.03 1.95
C TYR A 45 -17.12 -10.56 1.86
N ASP A 46 -17.27 -11.10 0.66
CA ASP A 46 -17.40 -12.53 0.43
C ASP A 46 -16.09 -13.30 0.53
N GLU A 47 -14.95 -12.62 0.59
CA GLU A 47 -13.63 -13.20 0.73
C GLU A 47 -13.09 -13.11 2.17
N ILE A 48 -13.71 -12.33 3.06
CA ILE A 48 -13.29 -12.28 4.48
C ILE A 48 -13.70 -13.57 5.23
N PRO A 49 -12.92 -14.02 6.23
CA PRO A 49 -13.20 -15.25 6.97
C PRO A 49 -14.59 -15.26 7.60
N LYS A 50 -15.25 -16.42 7.63
CA LYS A 50 -16.61 -16.57 8.19
C LYS A 50 -16.76 -16.02 9.61
N ARG A 51 -15.71 -16.15 10.44
CA ARG A 51 -15.70 -15.61 11.81
C ARG A 51 -15.79 -14.07 11.82
N GLU A 52 -15.03 -13.42 10.95
CA GLU A 52 -15.04 -11.97 10.82
C GLU A 52 -16.38 -11.51 10.20
N ARG A 53 -16.83 -12.19 9.15
CA ARG A 53 -18.12 -11.91 8.50
C ARG A 53 -19.28 -12.00 9.49
N GLY A 54 -19.27 -12.99 10.38
CA GLY A 54 -20.31 -13.15 11.41
C GLY A 54 -20.39 -11.99 12.42
N TYR A 55 -19.33 -11.21 12.61
CA TYR A 55 -19.40 -9.95 13.37
C TYR A 55 -20.19 -8.91 12.57
N TRP A 56 -19.82 -8.71 11.31
CA TRP A 56 -20.46 -7.72 10.44
C TRP A 56 -21.92 -8.04 10.16
N GLU A 57 -22.27 -9.31 9.89
CA GLU A 57 -23.66 -9.78 9.73
C GLU A 57 -24.58 -9.36 10.89
N LYS A 58 -24.05 -9.27 12.12
CA LYS A 58 -24.80 -8.84 13.31
C LYS A 58 -24.83 -7.32 13.51
N ASN A 59 -23.96 -6.58 12.82
CA ASN A 59 -23.71 -5.15 13.03
C ASN A 59 -23.90 -4.35 11.72
N GLY A 60 -24.86 -4.73 10.88
CA GLY A 60 -25.21 -4.00 9.65
C GLY A 60 -24.65 -4.58 8.34
N GLY A 61 -24.02 -5.75 8.40
CA GLY A 61 -23.65 -6.55 7.25
C GLY A 61 -22.55 -5.92 6.38
N GLU A 62 -22.64 -6.17 5.08
CA GLU A 62 -21.66 -5.71 4.09
C GLU A 62 -21.51 -4.18 4.07
N GLU A 63 -22.61 -3.43 4.20
CA GLU A 63 -22.56 -1.96 4.17
C GLU A 63 -21.69 -1.41 5.30
N CYS A 64 -21.87 -1.89 6.53
CA CYS A 64 -21.04 -1.49 7.66
C CYS A 64 -19.59 -1.96 7.53
N TRP A 65 -19.35 -3.13 6.94
CA TRP A 65 -17.98 -3.58 6.65
C TRP A 65 -17.29 -2.70 5.59
N ARG A 66 -18.01 -2.26 4.55
CA ARG A 66 -17.44 -1.37 3.53
C ARG A 66 -17.07 0.00 4.10
N GLU A 67 -17.87 0.50 5.04
CA GLU A 67 -17.66 1.82 5.67
C GLU A 67 -16.58 1.79 6.77
N PHE A 68 -16.60 0.77 7.63
CA PHE A 68 -15.80 0.75 8.86
C PHE A 68 -14.78 -0.39 8.92
N GLY A 69 -14.88 -1.36 8.01
CA GLY A 69 -13.96 -2.48 7.92
C GLY A 69 -12.64 -2.11 7.27
N ILE A 70 -11.66 -2.99 7.44
CA ILE A 70 -10.37 -2.90 6.76
C ILE A 70 -10.31 -4.02 5.73
N ALA A 71 -10.36 -3.66 4.45
CA ALA A 71 -10.18 -4.63 3.38
C ALA A 71 -8.71 -5.02 3.27
N GLU A 72 -8.37 -6.27 3.61
CA GLU A 72 -7.01 -6.79 3.46
C GLU A 72 -6.63 -6.91 1.98
N SER A 73 -5.37 -6.64 1.63
CA SER A 73 -4.90 -6.87 0.27
C SER A 73 -4.72 -8.37 -0.03
N LYS A 74 -5.06 -8.77 -1.26
CA LYS A 74 -4.86 -10.11 -1.83
C LYS A 74 -3.43 -10.37 -2.29
N VAL A 75 -2.66 -9.31 -2.51
CA VAL A 75 -1.29 -9.38 -3.02
C VAL A 75 -0.34 -8.72 -2.02
N PRO A 76 0.96 -9.09 -2.01
CA PRO A 76 1.93 -8.38 -1.21
C PRO A 76 1.95 -6.89 -1.54
N THR A 77 1.93 -6.06 -0.50
CA THR A 77 2.03 -4.61 -0.59
C THR A 77 3.30 -4.13 0.11
N GLY A 78 3.67 -2.89 -0.17
CA GLY A 78 4.77 -2.22 0.51
C GLY A 78 4.77 -0.73 0.21
N PHE A 79 5.79 -0.04 0.70
CA PHE A 79 5.91 1.40 0.66
C PHE A 79 7.30 1.79 0.17
N ILE A 80 7.38 2.67 -0.81
CA ILE A 80 8.62 3.32 -1.20
C ILE A 80 8.69 4.66 -0.47
N SER A 81 9.71 4.86 0.36
CA SER A 81 9.91 6.12 1.06
C SER A 81 10.33 7.24 0.10
N GLY A 82 10.30 8.48 0.59
CA GLY A 82 10.77 9.65 -0.15
C GLY A 82 12.22 9.54 -0.62
N LYS A 83 13.02 8.67 0.00
CA LYS A 83 14.41 8.37 -0.37
C LYS A 83 14.55 7.30 -1.47
N GLY A 84 13.46 6.62 -1.82
CA GLY A 84 13.45 5.54 -2.81
C GLY A 84 13.73 4.14 -2.22
N GLU A 85 13.59 3.99 -0.90
CA GLU A 85 13.81 2.72 -0.19
C GLU A 85 12.50 1.97 0.02
N PHE A 86 12.52 0.65 -0.08
CA PHE A 86 11.35 -0.21 0.11
C PHE A 86 11.18 -0.62 1.58
N PHE A 87 9.95 -0.52 2.06
CA PHE A 87 9.51 -0.99 3.36
C PHE A 87 8.28 -1.89 3.18
N ASP A 88 8.27 -3.03 3.85
CA ASP A 88 7.16 -3.99 3.87
C ASP A 88 6.00 -3.55 4.78
N HIS A 89 6.20 -2.52 5.61
CA HIS A 89 5.20 -2.02 6.55
C HIS A 89 5.31 -0.51 6.73
N VAL A 90 4.15 0.18 6.78
CA VAL A 90 4.09 1.65 6.86
C VAL A 90 4.82 2.20 8.08
N LEU A 91 4.73 1.53 9.22
CA LEU A 91 5.40 1.95 10.47
C LEU A 91 6.93 1.85 10.43
N LYS A 92 7.50 1.21 9.41
CA LYS A 92 8.95 1.16 9.21
C LYS A 92 9.47 2.30 8.33
N VAL A 93 8.58 3.03 7.66
CA VAL A 93 8.96 4.21 6.87
C VAL A 93 9.42 5.32 7.82
N PRO A 94 10.57 5.97 7.55
CA PRO A 94 11.05 7.07 8.40
C PRO A 94 10.00 8.17 8.57
N LEU A 95 9.90 8.68 9.80
CA LEU A 95 8.98 9.76 10.12
C LEU A 95 9.22 10.97 9.21
N HIS A 96 8.13 11.62 8.78
CA HIS A 96 8.12 12.78 7.89
C HIS A 96 8.53 12.53 6.43
N HIS A 97 8.89 11.29 6.06
CA HIS A 97 9.02 10.98 4.64
C HIS A 97 7.64 10.87 4.01
N ASN A 98 7.44 11.55 2.88
CA ASN A 98 6.40 11.16 1.94
C ASN A 98 6.69 9.74 1.45
N MET A 99 5.65 8.99 1.07
CA MET A 99 5.80 7.61 0.64
C MET A 99 4.78 7.25 -0.43
N MET A 100 5.08 6.21 -1.19
CA MET A 100 4.21 5.69 -2.24
C MET A 100 3.93 4.21 -1.99
N MET A 101 2.66 3.83 -1.93
CA MET A 101 2.27 2.42 -1.83
C MET A 101 2.52 1.70 -3.16
N VAL A 102 3.02 0.47 -3.07
CA VAL A 102 3.26 -0.42 -4.21
C VAL A 102 2.61 -1.78 -3.99
N PHE A 103 2.15 -2.40 -5.09
CA PHE A 103 1.51 -3.71 -5.11
C PHE A 103 2.33 -4.68 -5.97
N ARG A 104 2.52 -5.91 -5.50
CA ARG A 104 3.20 -6.97 -6.25
C ARG A 104 2.23 -7.70 -7.17
N VAL A 105 2.00 -7.11 -8.35
CA VAL A 105 1.04 -7.60 -9.35
C VAL A 105 1.61 -8.63 -10.34
N GLY A 106 2.93 -8.84 -10.32
CA GLY A 106 3.63 -9.74 -11.25
C GLY A 106 4.19 -9.04 -12.49
N ARG A 107 5.16 -9.67 -13.16
CA ARG A 107 5.90 -9.04 -14.28
C ARG A 107 5.05 -8.83 -15.53
N SER A 108 4.09 -9.72 -15.77
CA SER A 108 3.22 -9.73 -16.94
C SER A 108 1.92 -8.93 -16.75
N TRP A 109 1.76 -8.26 -15.61
CA TRP A 109 0.55 -7.48 -15.35
C TRP A 109 0.46 -6.33 -16.34
N LYS A 110 -0.71 -6.26 -16.99
CA LYS A 110 -1.14 -5.17 -17.86
C LYS A 110 -2.40 -4.56 -17.24
N PRO A 111 -2.49 -3.22 -17.17
CA PRO A 111 -3.70 -2.54 -16.74
C PRO A 111 -4.90 -2.85 -17.64
#